data_AF-A0A6L3CB52-F1
#
_entry.id   AF-A0A6L3CB52-F1
#
_cell.length_a   1.000
_cell.length_b   1.000
_cell.length_c   1.000
_cell.angle_alpha   90.00
_cell.angle_beta   90.00
_cell.angle_gamma   90.00
#
_symmetry.space_group_name_H-M   'P 1'
#
loop_
_entity.id
_entity.type
_entity.pdbx_description
1 polymer ?
#
loop_
_entity_poly.entity_id
_entity_poly.type
_entity_poly.pdbx_seq_one_letter_code
_entity_poly.pdbx_strand_id
1 'polypeptide(L)'
;MPTQFSRVTVESLDRFRANLQSLVAEKTKSLPSLRYCDLRIQVREQKSAVAENGSDKASSEDCTFDFGVRAIAGERSSASGYYGRVLGTTDLDQLEDVIWDSIKQAHNRARANARHKSRARNRFPILGGSLNSSGLAEVPVCQDTVHANYTSDPRQVPLSEISRMAADGCKSIQSQGNNIVYSAASASTFLLRELYLSSDGADIDQTFAQTEGFAITICSSEHGNFELYDFTGHQKGWEILTEGYDNGPIVLPNFMDFCEALGSDAIEVAAAPPLKPPDKEVTVVTDPHFNTLLVHEVVGHPSELDRALKYETGYAGRSWFLKNMQDNQLGKQIASPLVTAYSDPTIEGYGSFSYDHEGTPARRAYILRNGVLEEFLNNRQTAAIMGSEPNGSARSTEAQLVPLIRMTNTIFAPGNQDPQSIISEVEDGYFIAGHRTPSIAESRENFRITAVKVYEIKNGQLGRLYRDGGMTSDSRDYFMSIDAVGSDLRVNPIPNCGKGQPMQAKRMSNGGPTMRGTARLTGPGSLSGNQRI
;
A
#
# COMPACT_ATOMS: atom_id res chain seq x y z
N MET A 1 11.90 -26.65 -38.42
CA MET A 1 10.73 -25.85 -38.00
C MET A 1 11.17 -25.02 -36.82
N PRO A 2 10.96 -23.69 -36.79
CA PRO A 2 11.24 -22.94 -35.58
C PRO A 2 10.31 -23.47 -34.49
N THR A 3 10.86 -23.97 -33.40
CA THR A 3 10.10 -24.23 -32.18
C THR A 3 9.42 -22.92 -31.81
N GLN A 4 8.09 -22.89 -31.96
CA GLN A 4 7.25 -21.80 -31.50
C GLN A 4 7.47 -21.72 -29.99
N PHE A 5 8.36 -20.84 -29.53
CA PHE A 5 8.59 -20.65 -28.10
C PHE A 5 7.23 -20.31 -27.50
N SER A 6 6.73 -21.17 -26.61
CA SER A 6 5.47 -20.95 -25.92
C SER A 6 5.58 -19.65 -25.15
N ARG A 7 4.71 -18.69 -25.47
CA ARG A 7 4.56 -17.45 -24.70
C ARG A 7 4.11 -17.85 -23.28
N VAL A 8 4.77 -17.32 -22.26
CA VAL A 8 4.28 -17.44 -20.88
C VAL A 8 3.03 -16.57 -20.75
N THR A 9 1.96 -17.15 -20.21
CA THR A 9 0.67 -16.48 -19.92
C THR A 9 0.17 -16.92 -18.55
N VAL A 10 -0.86 -16.28 -18.01
CA VAL A 10 -1.43 -16.70 -16.72
C VAL A 10 -1.94 -18.15 -16.71
N GLU A 11 -2.40 -18.67 -17.86
CA GLU A 11 -2.80 -20.08 -18.04
C GLU A 11 -1.62 -21.05 -18.01
N SER A 12 -0.38 -20.58 -18.15
CA SER A 12 0.80 -21.44 -18.08
C SER A 12 0.92 -22.16 -16.74
N LEU A 13 0.34 -21.61 -15.66
CA LEU A 13 0.33 -22.24 -14.34
C LEU A 13 -0.52 -23.53 -14.28
N ASP A 14 -1.52 -23.69 -15.15
CA ASP A 14 -2.39 -24.88 -15.17
C ASP A 14 -1.60 -26.16 -15.47
N ARG A 15 -0.56 -26.04 -16.31
CA ARG A 15 0.31 -27.16 -16.68
C ARG A 15 1.05 -27.77 -15.48
N PHE A 16 1.34 -26.97 -14.45
CA PHE A 16 2.28 -27.35 -13.40
C PHE A 16 1.68 -27.42 -11.99
N ARG A 17 0.50 -26.82 -11.76
CA ARG A 17 -0.11 -26.70 -10.41
C ARG A 17 -0.11 -28.03 -9.64
N ALA A 18 -0.61 -29.11 -10.23
CA ALA A 18 -0.69 -30.42 -9.57
C ALA A 18 0.69 -31.01 -9.22
N ASN A 19 1.66 -30.92 -10.14
CA ASN A 19 3.01 -31.44 -9.89
C ASN A 19 3.76 -30.60 -8.85
N LEU A 20 3.62 -29.27 -8.90
CA LEU A 20 4.19 -28.38 -7.89
C LEU A 20 3.56 -28.60 -6.51
N GLN A 21 2.26 -28.85 -6.44
CA GLN A 21 1.58 -29.20 -5.19
C GLN A 21 2.18 -30.48 -4.58
N SER A 22 2.34 -31.53 -5.37
CA SER A 22 2.95 -32.79 -4.93
C SER A 22 4.42 -32.59 -4.51
N LEU A 23 5.15 -31.75 -5.24
CA LEU A 23 6.53 -31.39 -4.92
C LEU A 23 6.65 -30.75 -3.53
N VAL A 24 5.78 -29.79 -3.22
CA VAL A 24 5.80 -29.03 -1.96
C VAL A 24 5.23 -29.85 -0.79
N ALA A 25 4.11 -30.55 -1.00
CA ALA A 25 3.42 -31.30 0.04
C ALA A 25 4.11 -32.64 0.38
N GLU A 26 4.62 -33.37 -0.62
CA GLU A 26 5.13 -34.74 -0.43
C GLU A 26 6.65 -34.81 -0.49
N LYS A 27 7.27 -34.30 -1.55
CA LYS A 27 8.73 -34.49 -1.76
C LYS A 27 9.56 -33.79 -0.69
N THR A 28 9.08 -32.67 -0.14
CA THR A 28 9.77 -31.93 0.92
C THR A 28 9.89 -32.71 2.24
N LYS A 29 9.02 -33.70 2.49
CA LYS A 29 9.09 -34.58 3.67
C LYS A 29 10.41 -35.37 3.74
N SER A 30 11.08 -35.56 2.60
CA SER A 30 12.42 -36.18 2.54
C SER A 30 13.55 -35.29 3.09
N LEU A 31 13.31 -33.99 3.28
CA LEU A 31 14.33 -33.04 3.72
C LEU A 31 14.53 -33.10 5.24
N PRO A 32 15.76 -33.34 5.72
CA PRO A 32 16.01 -33.53 7.15
C PRO A 32 15.76 -32.24 7.94
N SER A 33 15.10 -32.38 9.08
CA SER A 33 14.80 -31.26 10.00
C SER A 33 14.00 -30.11 9.38
N LEU A 34 13.31 -30.35 8.25
CA LEU A 34 12.31 -29.43 7.72
C LEU A 34 11.10 -29.44 8.66
N ARG A 35 10.54 -28.25 8.91
CA ARG A 35 9.32 -28.07 9.70
C ARG A 35 8.16 -27.55 8.85
N TYR A 36 8.48 -26.76 7.83
CA TYR A 36 7.50 -26.13 6.96
C TYR A 36 8.16 -25.68 5.65
N CYS A 37 7.42 -25.73 4.54
CA CYS A 37 7.81 -25.16 3.26
C CYS A 37 6.59 -24.51 2.59
N ASP A 38 6.77 -23.35 1.98
CA ASP A 38 5.80 -22.77 1.05
C ASP A 38 6.46 -22.36 -0.27
N LEU A 39 5.66 -22.34 -1.33
CA LEU A 39 6.00 -21.89 -2.66
C LEU A 39 4.96 -20.87 -3.11
N ARG A 40 5.44 -19.73 -3.60
CA ARG A 40 4.65 -18.76 -4.35
C ARG A 40 5.17 -18.70 -5.77
N ILE A 41 4.27 -18.73 -6.74
CA ILE A 41 4.60 -18.55 -8.14
C ILE A 41 3.54 -17.65 -8.78
N GLN A 42 3.96 -16.70 -9.61
CA GLN A 42 3.05 -15.74 -10.20
C GLN A 42 3.37 -15.48 -11.66
N VAL A 43 2.34 -15.20 -12.46
CA VAL A 43 2.46 -14.68 -13.82
C VAL A 43 1.65 -13.39 -13.93
N ARG A 44 2.22 -12.35 -14.52
CA ARG A 44 1.57 -11.07 -14.78
C ARG A 44 1.68 -10.72 -16.25
N GLU A 45 0.56 -10.42 -16.89
CA GLU A 45 0.48 -9.88 -18.25
C GLU A 45 0.03 -8.43 -18.15
N GLN A 46 0.87 -7.49 -18.59
CA GLN A 46 0.66 -6.06 -18.39
C GLN A 46 0.84 -5.29 -19.70
N LYS A 47 0.02 -4.24 -19.86
CA LYS A 47 0.20 -3.22 -20.88
C LYS A 47 0.20 -1.84 -20.26
N SER A 48 1.01 -0.94 -20.80
CA SER A 48 1.06 0.45 -20.33
C SER A 48 1.44 1.40 -21.45
N ALA A 49 1.03 2.66 -21.31
CA ALA A 49 1.49 3.74 -22.15
C ALA A 49 1.61 5.05 -21.38
N VAL A 50 2.50 5.91 -21.85
CA VAL A 50 2.77 7.24 -21.29
C VAL A 50 2.78 8.24 -22.44
N ALA A 51 2.18 9.40 -22.20
CA ALA A 51 2.26 10.57 -23.06
C ALA A 51 2.85 11.76 -22.28
N GLU A 52 3.62 12.58 -22.97
CA GLU A 52 4.18 13.82 -22.45
C GLU A 52 3.86 14.96 -23.42
N ASN A 53 3.37 16.06 -22.88
CA ASN A 53 3.00 17.25 -23.63
C ASN A 53 2.14 16.97 -24.88
N GLY A 54 1.13 16.11 -24.72
CA GLY A 54 0.16 15.76 -25.75
C GLY A 54 0.67 14.80 -26.82
N SER A 55 1.91 14.30 -26.70
CA SER A 55 2.53 13.36 -27.63
C SER A 55 2.87 12.04 -26.95
N ASP A 56 2.76 10.94 -27.70
CA ASP A 56 3.16 9.62 -27.23
C ASP A 56 4.63 9.61 -26.82
N LYS A 57 4.92 9.08 -25.62
CA LYS A 57 6.28 8.98 -25.08
C LYS A 57 6.81 7.56 -25.11
N ALA A 58 6.03 6.61 -24.62
CA ALA A 58 6.39 5.19 -24.56
C ALA A 58 5.14 4.33 -24.43
N SER A 59 5.21 3.09 -24.90
CA SER A 59 4.21 2.05 -24.63
C SER A 59 4.91 0.70 -24.49
N SER A 60 4.36 -0.18 -23.67
CA SER A 60 4.90 -1.52 -23.43
C SER A 60 3.81 -2.57 -23.31
N GLU A 61 4.14 -3.79 -23.73
CA GLU A 61 3.39 -5.02 -23.48
C GLU A 61 4.39 -6.04 -22.92
N ASP A 62 4.22 -6.39 -21.65
CA ASP A 62 5.19 -7.15 -20.87
C ASP A 62 4.53 -8.35 -20.18
N CYS A 63 5.34 -9.39 -19.96
CA CYS A 63 4.98 -10.53 -19.13
C CYS A 63 6.07 -10.78 -18.09
N THR A 64 5.71 -10.85 -16.80
CA THR A 64 6.64 -11.26 -15.74
C THR A 64 6.22 -12.61 -15.18
N PHE A 65 7.20 -13.47 -14.94
CA PHE A 65 7.01 -14.81 -14.38
C PHE A 65 8.09 -15.04 -13.33
N ASP A 66 7.70 -15.30 -12.09
CA ASP A 66 8.65 -15.45 -10.99
C ASP A 66 8.09 -16.32 -9.87
N PHE A 67 8.98 -16.82 -9.03
CA PHE A 67 8.60 -17.62 -7.87
C PHE A 67 9.49 -17.35 -6.67
N GLY A 68 8.98 -17.64 -5.49
CA GLY A 68 9.73 -17.66 -4.24
C GLY A 68 9.34 -18.80 -3.34
N VAL A 69 10.33 -19.33 -2.63
CA VAL A 69 10.21 -20.43 -1.68
C VAL A 69 10.67 -19.97 -0.31
N ARG A 70 9.88 -20.29 0.71
CA ARG A 70 10.31 -20.21 2.11
C ARG A 70 10.37 -21.62 2.69
N ALA A 71 11.48 -21.94 3.36
CA ALA A 71 11.61 -23.13 4.18
C ALA A 71 11.87 -22.74 5.64
N ILE A 72 11.22 -23.43 6.58
CA ILE A 72 11.53 -23.36 8.01
C ILE A 72 12.20 -24.68 8.39
N ALA A 73 13.43 -24.61 8.91
CA ALA A 73 14.18 -25.81 9.27
C ALA A 73 15.06 -25.61 10.50
N GLY A 74 15.38 -26.72 11.17
CA GLY A 74 16.33 -26.77 12.29
C GLY A 74 15.88 -27.69 13.42
N GLU A 75 16.86 -28.22 14.15
CA GLU A 75 16.66 -29.18 15.23
C GLU A 75 16.30 -28.47 16.54
N ARG A 76 17.28 -27.90 17.25
CA ARG A 76 17.06 -27.23 18.55
C ARG A 76 16.40 -25.85 18.44
N SER A 77 16.67 -25.14 17.35
CA SER A 77 16.04 -23.86 16.99
C SER A 77 15.70 -23.90 15.51
N SER A 78 14.60 -23.27 15.11
CA SER A 78 14.24 -23.09 13.70
C SER A 78 14.61 -21.70 13.20
N ALA A 79 14.88 -21.61 11.90
CA ALA A 79 14.99 -20.35 11.20
C ALA A 79 14.36 -20.46 9.82
N SER A 80 13.98 -19.31 9.27
CA SER A 80 13.53 -19.18 7.89
C SER A 80 14.72 -19.15 6.95
N GLY A 81 14.56 -19.75 5.77
CA GLY A 81 15.44 -19.61 4.62
C GLY A 81 14.60 -19.34 3.40
N TYR A 82 15.02 -18.34 2.62
CA TYR A 82 14.29 -17.89 1.43
C TYR A 82 15.13 -18.10 0.18
N TYR A 83 14.48 -18.40 -0.92
CA TYR A 83 15.05 -18.37 -2.26
C TYR A 83 13.98 -17.90 -3.24
N GLY A 84 14.31 -16.97 -4.13
CA GLY A 84 13.38 -16.51 -5.17
C GLY A 84 14.13 -16.17 -6.45
N ARG A 85 13.42 -16.23 -7.58
CA ARG A 85 14.00 -16.06 -8.91
C ARG A 85 12.93 -15.67 -9.94
N VAL A 86 13.31 -14.78 -10.86
CA VAL A 86 12.59 -14.53 -12.12
C VAL A 86 12.84 -15.67 -13.11
N LEU A 87 11.80 -16.10 -13.77
CA LEU A 87 11.77 -17.18 -14.75
C LEU A 87 11.64 -16.63 -16.17
N GLY A 88 12.27 -17.31 -17.12
CA GLY A 88 12.11 -17.08 -18.55
C GLY A 88 11.31 -18.19 -19.23
N THR A 89 11.01 -18.01 -20.51
CA THR A 89 10.36 -19.03 -21.36
C THR A 89 11.12 -20.36 -21.37
N THR A 90 12.45 -20.32 -21.29
CA THR A 90 13.31 -21.51 -21.27
C THR A 90 13.19 -22.34 -19.99
N ASP A 91 12.67 -21.75 -18.91
CA ASP A 91 12.52 -22.44 -17.62
C ASP A 91 11.24 -23.29 -17.57
N LEU A 92 10.26 -23.03 -18.45
CA LEU A 92 8.96 -23.70 -18.41
C LEU A 92 9.07 -25.23 -18.48
N ASP A 93 9.92 -25.76 -19.37
CA ASP A 93 10.01 -27.21 -19.57
C ASP A 93 10.77 -27.93 -18.45
N GLN A 94 11.48 -27.20 -17.59
CA GLN A 94 12.25 -27.73 -16.46
C GLN A 94 11.77 -27.14 -15.12
N LEU A 95 10.54 -26.60 -15.08
CA LEU A 95 10.08 -25.81 -13.94
C LEU A 95 10.12 -26.61 -12.64
N GLU A 96 9.68 -27.86 -12.65
CA GLU A 96 9.68 -28.72 -11.47
C GLU A 96 11.08 -28.96 -10.89
N ASP A 97 12.09 -29.15 -11.75
CA ASP A 97 13.48 -29.34 -11.34
C ASP A 97 14.06 -28.03 -10.78
N VAL A 98 13.77 -26.90 -11.43
CA VAL A 98 14.17 -25.56 -10.97
C VAL A 98 13.60 -25.29 -9.58
N ILE A 99 12.29 -25.52 -9.37
CA ILE A 99 11.63 -25.32 -8.08
C ILE A 99 12.21 -26.27 -7.03
N TRP A 100 12.44 -27.54 -7.36
CA TRP A 100 13.01 -28.50 -6.42
C TRP A 100 14.42 -28.10 -5.95
N ASP A 101 15.26 -27.65 -6.86
CA ASP A 101 16.58 -27.14 -6.53
C ASP A 101 16.51 -25.89 -5.64
N SER A 102 15.55 -25.01 -5.89
CA SER A 102 15.29 -23.84 -5.06
C SER A 102 14.77 -24.17 -3.67
N ILE A 103 13.91 -25.18 -3.52
CA ILE A 103 13.47 -25.70 -2.22
C ILE A 103 14.67 -26.19 -1.41
N LYS A 104 15.56 -26.98 -2.03
CA LYS A 104 16.80 -27.43 -1.37
C LYS A 104 17.68 -26.25 -0.94
N GLN A 105 17.78 -25.19 -1.75
CA GLN A 105 18.55 -23.99 -1.39
C GLN A 105 17.92 -23.22 -0.23
N ALA A 106 16.61 -22.98 -0.25
CA ALA A 106 15.87 -22.35 0.84
C ALA A 106 16.02 -23.15 2.15
N HIS A 107 15.89 -24.48 2.09
CA HIS A 107 16.09 -25.39 3.21
C HIS A 107 17.52 -25.34 3.77
N ASN A 108 18.53 -25.37 2.90
CA ASN A 108 19.93 -25.25 3.34
C ASN A 108 20.22 -23.90 4.02
N ARG A 109 19.66 -22.80 3.49
CA ARG A 109 19.73 -21.47 4.13
C ARG A 109 19.04 -21.48 5.50
N ALA A 110 17.86 -22.09 5.61
CA ALA A 110 17.11 -22.21 6.85
C ALA A 110 17.94 -22.95 7.93
N ARG A 111 18.56 -24.09 7.58
CA ARG A 111 19.42 -24.84 8.50
C ARG A 111 20.69 -24.07 8.89
N ALA A 112 21.29 -23.34 7.96
CA ALA A 112 22.45 -22.50 8.24
C ALA A 112 22.08 -21.36 9.21
N ASN A 113 20.96 -20.67 8.95
CA ASN A 113 20.43 -19.62 9.82
C ASN A 113 20.10 -20.15 11.22
N ALA A 114 19.50 -21.33 11.32
CA ALA A 114 19.21 -21.97 12.60
C ALA A 114 20.48 -22.25 13.41
N ARG A 115 21.53 -22.79 12.76
CA ARG A 115 22.85 -23.01 13.39
C ARG A 115 23.48 -21.69 13.83
N HIS A 116 23.39 -20.64 13.01
CA HIS A 116 23.90 -19.31 13.36
C HIS A 116 23.17 -18.77 14.60
N LYS A 117 21.83 -18.78 14.61
CA LYS A 117 21.03 -18.35 15.77
C LYS A 117 21.43 -19.09 17.04
N SER A 118 21.57 -20.41 16.98
CA SER A 118 21.99 -21.21 18.14
C SER A 118 23.39 -20.84 18.64
N ARG A 119 24.36 -20.64 17.73
CA ARG A 119 25.71 -20.18 18.08
C ARG A 119 25.70 -18.78 18.71
N ALA A 120 24.95 -17.86 18.13
CA ALA A 120 24.82 -16.48 18.62
C ALA A 120 24.17 -16.45 20.02
N ARG A 121 23.13 -17.26 20.26
CA ARG A 121 22.49 -17.38 21.57
C ARG A 121 23.47 -17.84 22.66
N ASN A 122 24.33 -18.81 22.35
CA ASN A 122 25.34 -19.29 23.29
C ASN A 122 26.47 -18.27 23.52
N ARG A 123 26.82 -17.49 22.49
CA ARG A 123 27.93 -16.52 22.55
C ARG A 123 27.55 -15.22 23.26
N PHE A 124 26.31 -14.76 23.11
CA PHE A 124 25.86 -13.47 23.63
C PHE A 124 24.70 -13.67 24.61
N PRO A 125 24.93 -13.76 25.93
CA PRO A 125 23.88 -14.11 26.89
C PRO A 125 22.69 -13.14 26.92
N ILE A 126 22.97 -11.83 26.82
CA ILE A 126 21.94 -10.79 26.87
C ILE A 126 21.25 -10.64 25.51
N LEU A 127 22.01 -10.37 24.44
CA LEU A 127 21.45 -10.16 23.09
C LEU A 127 20.92 -11.47 22.46
N GLY A 128 21.51 -12.60 22.80
CA GLY A 128 21.08 -13.92 22.32
C GLY A 128 19.67 -14.30 22.80
N GLY A 129 19.23 -13.74 23.92
CA GLY A 129 17.87 -13.88 24.43
C GLY A 129 16.81 -13.23 23.54
N SER A 130 17.17 -12.24 22.72
CA SER A 130 16.22 -11.60 21.78
C SER A 130 16.07 -12.37 20.45
N LEU A 131 16.84 -13.44 20.24
CA LEU A 131 16.72 -14.27 19.05
C LEU A 131 15.57 -15.26 19.20
N ASN A 132 14.48 -15.03 18.47
CA ASN A 132 13.33 -15.93 18.44
C ASN A 132 13.54 -17.09 17.44
N SER A 133 13.01 -18.26 17.79
CA SER A 133 12.83 -19.35 16.83
C SER A 133 11.81 -18.90 15.78
N SER A 134 12.03 -19.26 14.52
CA SER A 134 11.05 -18.96 13.46
C SER A 134 9.89 -19.96 13.54
N GLY A 135 9.00 -19.77 14.52
CA GLY A 135 7.69 -20.41 14.55
C GLY A 135 6.72 -19.65 13.65
N LEU A 136 5.70 -20.34 13.14
CA LEU A 136 4.60 -19.74 12.40
C LEU A 136 3.34 -19.95 13.23
N ALA A 137 2.57 -18.89 13.45
CA ALA A 137 1.21 -19.02 13.96
C ALA A 137 0.38 -19.83 12.96
N GLU A 138 -0.57 -20.59 13.49
CA GLU A 138 -1.45 -21.43 12.68
C GLU A 138 -2.42 -20.56 11.87
N VAL A 139 -2.73 -21.04 10.68
CA VAL A 139 -3.79 -20.49 9.82
C VAL A 139 -4.54 -21.67 9.24
N PRO A 140 -5.83 -21.50 8.87
CA PRO A 140 -6.56 -22.54 8.17
C PRO A 140 -5.82 -22.97 6.89
N VAL A 141 -5.71 -24.28 6.67
CA VAL A 141 -5.18 -24.83 5.41
C VAL A 141 -6.30 -24.80 4.38
N CYS A 142 -6.16 -23.94 3.36
CA CYS A 142 -7.20 -23.71 2.36
C CYS A 142 -6.79 -24.28 1.00
N GLN A 143 -7.79 -24.82 0.29
CA GLN A 143 -7.70 -25.15 -1.13
C GLN A 143 -8.79 -24.37 -1.84
N ASP A 144 -8.39 -23.41 -2.67
CA ASP A 144 -9.31 -22.43 -3.22
C ASP A 144 -8.85 -21.91 -4.59
N THR A 145 -9.80 -21.41 -5.37
CA THR A 145 -9.55 -20.71 -6.63
C THR A 145 -10.43 -19.47 -6.71
N VAL A 146 -9.79 -18.30 -6.68
CA VAL A 146 -10.42 -16.99 -6.70
C VAL A 146 -10.14 -16.33 -8.03
N HIS A 147 -11.20 -16.00 -8.76
CA HIS A 147 -11.10 -15.36 -10.07
C HIS A 147 -11.05 -13.83 -9.95
N ALA A 148 -10.40 -13.18 -10.92
CA ALA A 148 -10.42 -11.74 -11.04
C ALA A 148 -11.83 -11.25 -11.38
N ASN A 149 -12.18 -10.06 -10.90
CA ASN A 149 -13.41 -9.37 -11.23
C ASN A 149 -13.13 -8.28 -12.28
N TYR A 150 -13.77 -8.36 -13.44
CA TYR A 150 -13.70 -7.36 -14.50
C TYR A 150 -14.86 -7.56 -15.49
N THR A 151 -15.24 -6.49 -16.20
CA THR A 151 -16.13 -6.59 -17.37
C THR A 151 -15.33 -6.51 -18.69
N SER A 152 -14.24 -5.74 -18.70
CA SER A 152 -13.32 -5.63 -19.84
C SER A 152 -11.98 -6.27 -19.50
N ASP A 153 -11.65 -7.39 -20.17
CA ASP A 153 -10.42 -8.15 -19.93
C ASP A 153 -9.16 -7.30 -20.22
N PRO A 154 -8.30 -7.03 -19.21
CA PRO A 154 -7.06 -6.28 -19.37
C PRO A 154 -6.18 -6.74 -20.55
N ARG A 155 -6.18 -8.03 -20.85
CA ARG A 155 -5.31 -8.63 -21.87
C ARG A 155 -5.80 -8.34 -23.28
N GLN A 156 -7.10 -8.12 -23.47
CA GLN A 156 -7.70 -7.93 -24.78
C GLN A 156 -7.64 -6.46 -25.25
N VAL A 157 -7.32 -5.52 -24.35
CA VAL A 157 -7.16 -4.10 -24.71
C VAL A 157 -5.98 -3.93 -25.68
N PRO A 158 -6.17 -3.39 -26.89
CA PRO A 158 -5.07 -3.13 -27.82
C PRO A 158 -4.09 -2.08 -27.25
N LEU A 159 -2.79 -2.27 -27.46
CA LEU A 159 -1.78 -1.30 -26.99
C LEU A 159 -2.01 0.10 -27.56
N SER A 160 -2.52 0.20 -28.80
CA SER A 160 -2.88 1.47 -29.44
C SER A 160 -4.02 2.20 -28.71
N GLU A 161 -4.95 1.48 -28.08
CA GLU A 161 -6.02 2.09 -27.29
C GLU A 161 -5.47 2.69 -25.99
N ILE A 162 -4.54 1.99 -25.33
CA ILE A 162 -3.87 2.45 -24.11
C ILE A 162 -3.01 3.69 -24.41
N SER A 163 -2.26 3.68 -25.51
CA SER A 163 -1.49 4.85 -25.96
C SER A 163 -2.40 6.06 -26.25
N ARG A 164 -3.52 5.83 -26.95
CA ARG A 164 -4.50 6.89 -27.21
C ARG A 164 -5.09 7.46 -25.92
N MET A 165 -5.47 6.61 -24.97
CA MET A 165 -5.99 7.04 -23.66
C MET A 165 -5.00 7.97 -22.93
N ALA A 166 -3.72 7.60 -22.88
CA ALA A 166 -2.68 8.43 -22.28
C ALA A 166 -2.49 9.76 -23.03
N ALA A 167 -2.43 9.73 -24.37
CA ALA A 167 -2.25 10.92 -25.19
C ALA A 167 -3.43 11.90 -25.07
N ASP A 168 -4.66 11.39 -25.10
CA ASP A 168 -5.87 12.21 -25.05
C ASP A 168 -6.06 12.81 -23.65
N GLY A 169 -5.81 12.04 -22.57
CA GLY A 169 -5.79 12.59 -21.20
C GLY A 169 -4.76 13.71 -21.02
N CYS A 170 -3.56 13.54 -21.59
CA CYS A 170 -2.52 14.57 -21.56
C CYS A 170 -2.94 15.83 -22.34
N LYS A 171 -3.52 15.68 -23.54
CA LYS A 171 -4.05 16.83 -24.32
C LYS A 171 -5.20 17.53 -23.61
N SER A 172 -6.08 16.78 -22.94
CA SER A 172 -7.18 17.33 -22.15
C SER A 172 -6.66 18.35 -21.14
N ILE A 173 -5.65 17.97 -20.35
CA ILE A 173 -4.98 18.87 -19.40
C ILE A 173 -4.41 20.10 -20.10
N GLN A 174 -3.57 19.91 -21.12
CA GLN A 174 -2.89 21.03 -21.78
C GLN A 174 -3.85 22.06 -22.38
N SER A 175 -5.01 21.62 -22.86
CA SER A 175 -5.95 22.50 -23.55
C SER A 175 -6.67 23.49 -22.63
N GLN A 176 -6.56 23.32 -21.31
CA GLN A 176 -7.30 24.13 -20.33
C GLN A 176 -6.71 25.51 -20.07
N GLY A 177 -5.40 25.72 -20.27
CA GLY A 177 -4.78 27.01 -19.93
C GLY A 177 -3.37 27.19 -20.49
N ASN A 178 -3.09 28.40 -20.99
CA ASN A 178 -1.76 28.78 -21.51
C ASN A 178 -0.67 28.81 -20.43
N ASN A 179 -1.05 28.80 -19.15
CA ASN A 179 -0.14 28.76 -18.01
C ASN A 179 0.28 27.33 -17.63
N ILE A 180 -0.26 26.29 -18.27
CA ILE A 180 0.23 24.92 -18.15
C ILE A 180 1.51 24.79 -18.97
N VAL A 181 2.64 24.65 -18.28
CA VAL A 181 3.97 24.60 -18.90
C VAL A 181 4.46 23.16 -19.13
N TYR A 182 3.85 22.19 -18.45
CA TYR A 182 4.13 20.77 -18.62
C TYR A 182 2.90 19.93 -18.27
N SER A 183 2.72 18.82 -18.96
CA SER A 183 1.82 17.75 -18.52
C SER A 183 2.30 16.39 -18.99
N ALA A 184 1.96 15.36 -18.23
CA ALA A 184 2.09 13.97 -18.65
C ALA A 184 0.92 13.16 -18.12
N ALA A 185 0.58 12.10 -18.84
CA ALA A 185 -0.45 11.16 -18.43
C ALA A 185 -0.02 9.75 -18.79
N SER A 186 -0.43 8.77 -17.99
CA SER A 186 -0.22 7.37 -18.28
C SER A 186 -1.45 6.54 -17.98
N ALA A 187 -1.59 5.45 -18.72
CA ALA A 187 -2.64 4.46 -18.53
C ALA A 187 -2.00 3.07 -18.55
N SER A 188 -2.46 2.19 -17.67
CA SER A 188 -1.98 0.81 -17.60
C SER A 188 -3.07 -0.14 -17.16
N THR A 189 -2.96 -1.39 -17.59
CA THR A 189 -3.84 -2.48 -17.15
C THR A 189 -3.07 -3.80 -17.14
N PHE A 190 -3.37 -4.68 -16.19
CA PHE A 190 -2.77 -6.00 -16.12
C PHE A 190 -3.71 -7.07 -15.56
N LEU A 191 -3.42 -8.32 -15.92
CA LEU A 191 -3.93 -9.50 -15.24
C LEU A 191 -2.78 -10.22 -14.54
N LEU A 192 -2.95 -10.51 -13.26
CA LEU A 192 -1.98 -11.21 -12.41
C LEU A 192 -2.61 -12.48 -11.87
N ARG A 193 -1.95 -13.62 -12.00
CA ARG A 193 -2.33 -14.86 -11.33
C ARG A 193 -1.22 -15.29 -10.37
N GLU A 194 -1.60 -15.57 -9.13
CA GLU A 194 -0.72 -15.99 -8.05
C GLU A 194 -1.16 -17.36 -7.53
N LEU A 195 -0.22 -18.29 -7.42
CA LEU A 195 -0.41 -19.60 -6.83
C LEU A 195 0.45 -19.72 -5.57
N TYR A 196 -0.19 -20.06 -4.45
CA TYR A 196 0.43 -20.35 -3.16
C TYR A 196 0.21 -21.82 -2.79
N LEU A 197 1.31 -22.53 -2.55
CA LEU A 197 1.34 -23.94 -2.18
C LEU A 197 2.13 -24.11 -0.89
N SER A 198 1.71 -25.02 -0.01
CA SER A 198 2.43 -25.26 1.25
C SER A 198 2.52 -26.74 1.63
N SER A 199 3.51 -27.05 2.48
CA SER A 199 3.79 -28.42 2.92
C SER A 199 2.73 -28.99 3.87
N ASP A 200 1.91 -28.12 4.48
CA ASP A 200 0.72 -28.50 5.26
C ASP A 200 -0.53 -28.69 4.39
N GLY A 201 -0.44 -28.45 3.07
CA GLY A 201 -1.44 -28.86 2.08
C GLY A 201 -2.29 -27.72 1.50
N ALA A 202 -1.92 -26.46 1.72
CA ALA A 202 -2.64 -25.35 1.10
C ALA A 202 -2.39 -25.34 -0.42
N ASP A 203 -3.44 -25.00 -1.16
CA ASP A 203 -3.44 -24.85 -2.61
C ASP A 203 -4.36 -23.70 -3.01
N ILE A 204 -3.82 -22.50 -3.01
CA ILE A 204 -4.58 -21.25 -3.17
C ILE A 204 -4.16 -20.59 -4.48
N ASP A 205 -5.13 -20.41 -5.38
CA ASP A 205 -4.95 -19.80 -6.70
C ASP A 205 -5.80 -18.53 -6.80
N GLN A 206 -5.16 -17.37 -6.91
CA GLN A 206 -5.85 -16.08 -6.95
C GLN A 206 -5.48 -15.35 -8.24
N THR A 207 -6.49 -14.86 -8.95
CA THR A 207 -6.31 -13.98 -10.12
C THR A 207 -6.83 -12.58 -9.81
N PHE A 208 -6.11 -11.56 -10.26
CA PHE A 208 -6.42 -10.15 -10.05
C PHE A 208 -6.33 -9.38 -11.37
N ALA A 209 -7.37 -8.61 -11.69
CA ALA A 209 -7.32 -7.56 -12.71
C ALA A 209 -7.01 -6.23 -12.05
N GLN A 210 -6.26 -5.37 -12.72
CA GLN A 210 -5.90 -4.06 -12.18
C GLN A 210 -5.73 -3.07 -13.32
N THR A 211 -6.38 -1.91 -13.19
CA THR A 211 -6.27 -0.81 -14.12
C THR A 211 -5.96 0.48 -13.36
N GLU A 212 -5.11 1.31 -13.93
CA GLU A 212 -4.57 2.52 -13.30
C GLU A 212 -4.30 3.59 -14.34
N GLY A 213 -4.75 4.81 -14.06
CA GLY A 213 -4.43 6.04 -14.76
C GLY A 213 -3.69 6.98 -13.82
N PHE A 214 -2.74 7.73 -14.39
CA PHE A 214 -1.98 8.76 -13.70
C PHE A 214 -1.95 10.02 -14.55
N ALA A 215 -2.01 11.17 -13.90
CA ALA A 215 -1.80 12.45 -14.57
C ALA A 215 -0.97 13.37 -13.68
N ILE A 216 -0.14 14.20 -14.32
CA ILE A 216 0.65 15.25 -13.69
C ILE A 216 0.63 16.50 -14.58
N THR A 217 0.59 17.66 -13.95
CA THR A 217 0.69 18.95 -14.61
C THR A 217 1.52 19.93 -13.79
N ILE A 218 2.20 20.84 -14.49
CA ILE A 218 2.89 21.98 -13.90
C ILE A 218 2.28 23.26 -14.46
N CYS A 219 1.74 24.08 -13.57
CA CYS A 219 1.17 25.39 -13.88
C CYS A 219 2.12 26.50 -13.41
N SER A 220 2.41 27.46 -14.28
CA SER A 220 3.18 28.66 -13.94
C SER A 220 2.26 29.81 -13.50
N SER A 221 2.70 30.59 -12.53
CA SER A 221 1.94 31.73 -11.99
C SER A 221 2.89 32.83 -11.48
N GLU A 222 2.32 33.96 -11.04
CA GLU A 222 3.08 35.01 -10.34
C GLU A 222 3.67 34.54 -8.99
N HIS A 223 3.15 33.46 -8.43
CA HIS A 223 3.64 32.85 -7.18
C HIS A 223 4.63 31.70 -7.42
N GLY A 224 5.04 31.48 -8.67
CA GLY A 224 5.93 30.40 -9.08
C GLY A 224 5.19 29.19 -9.66
N ASN A 225 5.94 28.11 -9.88
CA ASN A 225 5.40 26.88 -10.46
C ASN A 225 4.63 26.07 -9.40
N PHE A 226 3.48 25.55 -9.79
CA PHE A 226 2.71 24.57 -9.03
C PHE A 226 2.71 23.23 -9.76
N GLU A 227 3.05 22.17 -9.06
CA GLU A 227 2.95 20.80 -9.57
C GLU A 227 1.81 20.08 -8.87
N LEU A 228 0.91 19.50 -9.66
CA LEU A 228 -0.17 18.64 -9.19
C LEU A 228 -0.14 17.32 -9.96
N TYR A 229 -0.22 16.22 -9.24
CA TYR A 229 -0.40 14.88 -9.80
C TYR A 229 -1.37 14.10 -8.93
N ASP A 230 -2.05 13.13 -9.53
CA ASP A 230 -2.87 12.17 -8.80
C ASP A 230 -3.04 10.89 -9.63
N PHE A 231 -3.77 9.92 -9.05
CA PHE A 231 -4.05 8.64 -9.66
C PHE A 231 -5.55 8.32 -9.60
N THR A 232 -6.04 7.66 -10.63
CA THR A 232 -7.35 6.99 -10.63
C THR A 232 -7.15 5.53 -11.00
N GLY A 233 -7.93 4.62 -10.44
CA GLY A 233 -7.82 3.22 -10.77
C GLY A 233 -8.45 2.29 -9.75
N HIS A 234 -8.68 1.05 -10.18
CA HIS A 234 -9.24 0.03 -9.30
C HIS A 234 -8.75 -1.38 -9.67
N GLN A 235 -8.93 -2.34 -8.76
CA GLN A 235 -8.62 -3.75 -8.98
C GLN A 235 -9.74 -4.41 -9.83
N LYS A 236 -9.94 -3.88 -11.04
CA LYS A 236 -10.92 -4.32 -12.04
C LYS A 236 -10.33 -4.15 -13.45
N GLY A 237 -11.12 -4.39 -14.49
CA GLY A 237 -10.70 -4.32 -15.88
C GLY A 237 -10.56 -2.91 -16.44
N TRP A 238 -10.46 -2.80 -17.75
CA TRP A 238 -10.26 -1.52 -18.46
C TRP A 238 -11.42 -0.54 -18.30
N GLU A 239 -12.62 -1.05 -17.95
CA GLU A 239 -13.83 -0.27 -17.71
C GLU A 239 -13.62 0.90 -16.74
N ILE A 240 -12.67 0.77 -15.80
CA ILE A 240 -12.36 1.81 -14.83
C ILE A 240 -11.91 3.12 -15.48
N LEU A 241 -11.13 3.07 -16.56
CA LEU A 241 -10.66 4.29 -17.22
C LEU A 241 -11.63 4.79 -18.28
N THR A 242 -12.43 3.91 -18.88
CA THR A 242 -13.41 4.29 -19.92
C THR A 242 -14.73 4.79 -19.35
N GLU A 243 -15.19 4.21 -18.24
CA GLU A 243 -16.52 4.46 -17.67
C GLU A 243 -16.47 5.09 -16.27
N GLY A 244 -15.37 4.92 -15.54
CA GLY A 244 -15.25 5.30 -14.13
C GLY A 244 -15.77 4.21 -13.20
N TYR A 245 -15.97 4.55 -11.93
CA TYR A 245 -16.49 3.63 -10.92
C TYR A 245 -17.25 4.37 -9.83
N ASP A 246 -18.46 3.92 -9.50
CA ASP A 246 -19.25 4.46 -8.39
C ASP A 246 -19.91 3.32 -7.63
N ASN A 247 -19.26 2.90 -6.53
CA ASN A 247 -19.82 1.91 -5.63
C ASN A 247 -19.34 2.15 -4.19
N GLY A 248 -20.29 2.47 -3.31
CA GLY A 248 -20.02 2.69 -1.89
C GLY A 248 -19.00 3.83 -1.67
N PRO A 249 -17.91 3.59 -0.92
CA PRO A 249 -16.94 4.63 -0.61
C PRO A 249 -15.95 4.92 -1.74
N ILE A 250 -15.96 4.16 -2.84
CA ILE A 250 -15.05 4.35 -3.97
C ILE A 250 -15.83 5.02 -5.09
N VAL A 251 -15.46 6.27 -5.37
CA VAL A 251 -16.01 7.06 -6.48
C VAL A 251 -14.85 7.59 -7.30
N LEU A 252 -14.73 7.09 -8.52
CA LEU A 252 -13.65 7.37 -9.45
C LEU A 252 -14.25 7.88 -10.76
N PRO A 253 -13.89 9.09 -11.21
CA PRO A 253 -14.24 9.53 -12.56
C PRO A 253 -13.57 8.65 -13.61
N ASN A 254 -14.12 8.63 -14.84
CA ASN A 254 -13.39 8.11 -15.99
C ASN A 254 -12.10 8.93 -16.21
N PHE A 255 -11.17 8.41 -17.00
CA PHE A 255 -9.85 9.00 -17.11
C PHE A 255 -9.84 10.40 -17.72
N MET A 256 -10.77 10.71 -18.61
CA MET A 256 -10.85 12.03 -19.26
C MET A 256 -11.34 13.09 -18.28
N ASP A 257 -12.41 12.79 -17.53
CA ASP A 257 -12.95 13.67 -16.48
C ASP A 257 -11.92 13.85 -15.35
N PHE A 258 -11.20 12.78 -15.00
CA PHE A 258 -10.08 12.83 -14.06
C PHE A 258 -8.99 13.81 -14.51
N CYS A 259 -8.55 13.71 -15.77
CA CYS A 259 -7.55 14.61 -16.34
C CYS A 259 -8.07 16.05 -16.43
N GLU A 260 -9.34 16.25 -16.77
CA GLU A 260 -9.97 17.56 -16.82
C GLU A 260 -9.97 18.22 -15.43
N ALA A 261 -10.48 17.52 -14.42
CA ALA A 261 -10.53 18.01 -13.04
C ALA A 261 -9.13 18.34 -12.50
N LEU A 262 -8.13 17.49 -12.75
CA LEU A 262 -6.75 17.72 -12.30
C LEU A 262 -6.13 18.97 -12.93
N GLY A 263 -6.36 19.21 -14.23
CA GLY A 263 -5.90 20.43 -14.89
C GLY A 263 -6.57 21.68 -14.32
N SER A 264 -7.88 21.61 -14.06
CA SER A 264 -8.67 22.72 -13.52
C SER A 264 -8.21 23.11 -12.12
N ASP A 265 -8.02 22.10 -11.25
CA ASP A 265 -7.50 22.28 -9.89
C ASP A 265 -6.10 22.87 -9.90
N ALA A 266 -5.23 22.43 -10.79
CA ALA A 266 -3.87 22.96 -10.89
C ALA A 266 -3.86 24.44 -11.29
N ILE A 267 -4.71 24.85 -12.24
CA ILE A 267 -4.85 26.25 -12.65
C ILE A 267 -5.37 27.11 -11.50
N GLU A 268 -6.44 26.66 -10.83
CA GLU A 268 -7.05 27.38 -9.70
C GLU A 268 -6.02 27.60 -8.57
N VAL A 269 -5.33 26.54 -8.16
CA VAL A 269 -4.40 26.58 -7.04
C VAL A 269 -3.09 27.28 -7.39
N ALA A 270 -2.64 27.22 -8.65
CA ALA A 270 -1.47 27.98 -9.09
C ALA A 270 -1.71 29.50 -8.94
N ALA A 271 -2.93 29.98 -9.18
CA ALA A 271 -3.29 31.38 -9.01
C ALA A 271 -3.47 31.82 -7.54
N ALA A 272 -3.59 30.87 -6.60
CA ALA A 272 -3.79 31.18 -5.19
C ALA A 272 -2.49 31.68 -4.53
N PRO A 273 -2.55 32.62 -3.57
CA PRO A 273 -1.39 33.05 -2.81
C PRO A 273 -0.87 31.94 -1.91
N PRO A 274 0.45 31.90 -1.61
CA PRO A 274 0.99 30.96 -0.63
C PRO A 274 0.42 31.21 0.77
N LEU A 275 0.15 30.13 1.50
CA LEU A 275 -0.32 30.21 2.88
C LEU A 275 0.76 30.81 3.79
N LYS A 276 0.40 31.87 4.54
CA LYS A 276 1.18 32.36 5.68
C LYS A 276 0.58 31.74 6.94
N PRO A 277 1.22 30.71 7.53
CA PRO A 277 0.62 30.00 8.65
C PRO A 277 0.56 30.90 9.90
N PRO A 278 -0.49 30.78 10.74
CA PRO A 278 -0.52 31.42 12.05
C PRO A 278 0.53 30.81 13.00
N ASP A 279 1.02 31.61 13.95
CA ASP A 279 2.02 31.19 14.95
C ASP A 279 1.46 30.31 16.09
N LYS A 280 0.19 29.88 15.96
CA LYS A 280 -0.54 29.09 16.95
C LYS A 280 -1.19 27.87 16.29
N GLU A 281 -1.58 26.92 17.13
CA GLU A 281 -2.52 25.88 16.73
C GLU A 281 -3.88 26.47 16.38
N VAL A 282 -4.54 25.85 15.41
CA VAL A 282 -5.84 26.25 14.88
C VAL A 282 -6.73 25.03 14.69
N THR A 283 -8.03 25.27 14.64
CA THR A 283 -9.00 24.28 14.19
C THR A 283 -8.74 23.97 12.71
N VAL A 284 -8.58 22.68 12.41
CA VAL A 284 -8.46 22.17 11.05
C VAL A 284 -9.59 21.19 10.77
N VAL A 285 -10.14 21.29 9.56
CA VAL A 285 -11.06 20.30 9.01
C VAL A 285 -10.35 19.67 7.79
N THR A 286 -10.15 18.38 7.80
CA THR A 286 -9.51 17.65 6.69
C THR A 286 -10.56 16.96 5.83
N ASP A 287 -10.37 17.00 4.52
CA ASP A 287 -11.24 16.29 3.58
C ASP A 287 -10.90 14.78 3.49
N PRO A 288 -11.78 13.97 2.91
CA PRO A 288 -11.52 12.55 2.67
C PRO A 288 -10.23 12.25 1.90
N HIS A 289 -9.87 13.07 0.91
CA HIS A 289 -8.67 12.85 0.09
C HIS A 289 -7.39 13.08 0.91
N PHE A 290 -7.32 14.13 1.72
CA PHE A 290 -6.22 14.38 2.64
C PHE A 290 -6.07 13.24 3.66
N ASN A 291 -7.20 12.75 4.19
CA ASN A 291 -7.21 11.67 5.17
C ASN A 291 -6.71 10.32 4.61
N THR A 292 -6.65 10.16 3.29
CA THR A 292 -6.03 9.01 2.61
C THR A 292 -4.56 8.85 2.98
N LEU A 293 -3.78 9.94 2.93
CA LEU A 293 -2.36 9.88 3.28
C LEU A 293 -2.15 9.96 4.79
N LEU A 294 -3.03 10.68 5.50
CA LEU A 294 -2.95 10.78 6.96
C LEU A 294 -3.09 9.40 7.63
N VAL A 295 -4.09 8.60 7.24
CA VAL A 295 -4.25 7.25 7.79
C VAL A 295 -3.09 6.35 7.39
N HIS A 296 -2.59 6.49 6.15
CA HIS A 296 -1.47 5.70 5.63
C HIS A 296 -0.20 5.88 6.47
N GLU A 297 0.20 7.12 6.67
CA GLU A 297 1.48 7.46 7.29
C GLU A 297 1.44 7.35 8.81
N VAL A 298 0.33 7.78 9.42
CA VAL A 298 0.25 8.06 10.86
C VAL A 298 -0.45 6.95 11.65
N VAL A 299 -1.22 6.08 10.98
CA VAL A 299 -1.83 4.88 11.61
C VAL A 299 -1.32 3.59 10.98
N GLY A 300 -1.35 3.52 9.66
CA GLY A 300 -1.02 2.34 8.90
C GLY A 300 0.43 1.88 9.06
N HIS A 301 1.40 2.69 8.63
CA HIS A 301 2.81 2.34 8.81
C HIS A 301 3.27 2.05 10.25
N PRO A 302 2.89 2.82 11.30
CA PRO A 302 3.27 2.49 12.67
C PRO A 302 2.61 1.21 13.19
N SER A 303 1.51 0.74 12.56
CA SER A 303 0.88 -0.54 12.89
C SER A 303 1.54 -1.77 12.26
N GLU A 304 2.46 -1.60 11.29
CA GLU A 304 3.17 -2.73 10.69
C GLU A 304 4.18 -3.33 11.70
N LEU A 305 3.94 -4.56 12.15
CA LEU A 305 4.64 -5.12 13.31
C LEU A 305 6.13 -5.40 13.09
N ASP A 306 6.58 -5.65 11.86
CA ASP A 306 8.01 -5.78 11.53
C ASP A 306 8.78 -4.46 11.76
N ARG A 307 8.14 -3.32 11.47
CA ARG A 307 8.65 -1.99 11.81
C ARG A 307 8.66 -1.78 13.31
N ALA A 308 7.55 -2.11 13.99
CA ALA A 308 7.42 -1.99 15.43
C ALA A 308 8.46 -2.86 16.18
N LEU A 309 8.74 -4.07 15.68
CA LEU A 309 9.79 -4.99 16.16
C LEU A 309 11.20 -4.60 15.68
N LYS A 310 11.35 -3.49 14.96
CA LYS A 310 12.62 -2.89 14.52
C LYS A 310 13.39 -3.72 13.48
N TYR A 311 12.71 -4.61 12.76
CA TYR A 311 13.33 -5.40 11.69
C TYR A 311 13.71 -4.52 10.49
N GLU A 312 12.92 -3.47 10.25
CA GLU A 312 13.05 -2.58 9.09
C GLU A 312 13.58 -1.17 9.45
N THR A 313 14.16 -0.97 10.64
CA THR A 313 14.53 0.38 11.14
C THR A 313 15.41 1.18 10.17
N GLY A 314 16.39 0.53 9.54
CA GLY A 314 17.32 1.22 8.63
C GLY A 314 16.67 1.79 7.37
N TYR A 315 15.49 1.30 6.97
CA TYR A 315 14.81 1.71 5.75
C TYR A 315 13.49 2.41 6.00
N ALA A 316 12.72 1.86 6.94
CA ALA A 316 11.31 2.15 7.10
C ALA A 316 11.03 2.95 8.38
N GLY A 317 12.03 3.15 9.26
CA GLY A 317 11.89 3.81 10.55
C GLY A 317 11.36 2.89 11.65
N ARG A 318 10.81 3.47 12.71
CA ARG A 318 10.24 2.80 13.89
C ARG A 318 8.77 3.18 14.08
N SER A 319 8.19 2.70 15.18
CA SER A 319 6.83 2.98 15.58
C SER A 319 6.77 3.36 17.05
N TRP A 320 6.16 4.50 17.36
CA TRP A 320 5.87 4.91 18.73
C TRP A 320 4.80 4.04 19.40
N PHE A 321 4.07 3.22 18.65
CA PHE A 321 3.13 2.23 19.21
C PHE A 321 3.88 1.14 20.02
N LEU A 322 5.13 0.84 19.67
CA LEU A 322 5.93 -0.20 20.33
C LEU A 322 7.37 0.28 20.58
N LYS A 323 7.64 0.81 21.77
CA LYS A 323 9.01 1.15 22.17
C LYS A 323 9.79 -0.11 22.54
N ASN A 324 9.17 -0.98 23.32
CA ASN A 324 9.63 -2.34 23.64
C ASN A 324 8.43 -3.19 24.11
N MET A 325 8.64 -4.48 24.40
CA MET A 325 7.54 -5.38 24.77
C MET A 325 6.82 -4.96 26.06
N GLN A 326 7.51 -4.30 27.00
CA GLN A 326 6.94 -3.83 28.26
C GLN A 326 6.33 -2.42 28.17
N ASP A 327 6.85 -1.57 27.28
CA ASP A 327 6.41 -0.20 27.05
C ASP A 327 5.87 -0.06 25.62
N ASN A 328 4.56 -0.29 25.51
CA ASN A 328 3.82 -0.25 24.25
C ASN A 328 2.44 0.40 24.45
N GLN A 329 1.77 0.73 23.36
CA GLN A 329 0.46 1.40 23.37
C GLN A 329 -0.72 0.43 23.22
N LEU A 330 -0.48 -0.89 23.11
CA LEU A 330 -1.54 -1.89 22.93
C LEU A 330 -2.51 -1.84 24.12
N GLY A 331 -3.81 -1.78 23.83
CA GLY A 331 -4.88 -1.63 24.81
C GLY A 331 -4.99 -0.23 25.44
N LYS A 332 -4.22 0.77 24.99
CA LYS A 332 -4.27 2.14 25.51
C LYS A 332 -5.05 3.08 24.58
N GLN A 333 -5.72 4.07 25.19
CA GLN A 333 -6.34 5.18 24.49
C GLN A 333 -5.26 6.11 23.92
N ILE A 334 -5.15 6.15 22.60
CA ILE A 334 -4.18 6.98 21.87
C ILE A 334 -4.82 7.91 20.83
N ALA A 335 -6.15 7.90 20.73
CA ALA A 335 -6.94 8.81 19.93
C ALA A 335 -8.28 9.09 20.62
N SER A 336 -9.04 10.07 20.13
CA SER A 336 -10.43 10.31 20.54
C SER A 336 -11.29 9.06 20.37
N PRO A 337 -12.29 8.82 21.24
CA PRO A 337 -13.25 7.72 21.07
C PRO A 337 -14.02 7.72 19.75
N LEU A 338 -14.05 8.85 19.04
CA LEU A 338 -14.63 8.95 17.71
C LEU A 338 -13.79 8.27 16.62
N VAL A 339 -12.51 8.00 16.89
CA VAL A 339 -11.56 7.50 15.89
C VAL A 339 -11.51 5.98 15.91
N THR A 340 -11.98 5.37 14.84
CA THR A 340 -11.72 3.96 14.54
C THR A 340 -10.94 3.90 13.23
N ALA A 341 -9.90 3.08 13.16
CA ALA A 341 -9.09 2.88 11.97
C ALA A 341 -8.75 1.39 11.81
N TYR A 342 -8.87 0.88 10.59
CA TYR A 342 -8.64 -0.53 10.31
C TYR A 342 -7.96 -0.72 8.95
N SER A 343 -7.29 -1.87 8.78
CA SER A 343 -6.84 -2.35 7.48
C SER A 343 -7.69 -3.57 7.10
N ASP A 344 -8.36 -3.53 5.95
CA ASP A 344 -9.34 -4.53 5.57
C ASP A 344 -9.22 -4.97 4.10
N PRO A 345 -8.64 -6.16 3.82
CA PRO A 345 -8.57 -6.71 2.47
C PRO A 345 -9.92 -7.24 1.95
N THR A 346 -10.97 -7.27 2.78
CA THR A 346 -12.31 -7.75 2.37
C THR A 346 -13.19 -6.65 1.76
N ILE A 347 -12.81 -5.38 1.91
CA ILE A 347 -13.43 -4.24 1.23
C ILE A 347 -12.81 -4.11 -0.16
N GLU A 348 -13.58 -3.77 -1.18
CA GLU A 348 -13.03 -3.50 -2.52
C GLU A 348 -11.96 -2.40 -2.49
N GLY A 349 -10.97 -2.48 -3.38
CA GLY A 349 -9.81 -1.58 -3.41
C GLY A 349 -8.56 -2.26 -3.98
N TYR A 350 -7.48 -1.50 -4.15
CA TYR A 350 -6.17 -2.01 -4.58
C TYR A 350 -5.58 -3.03 -3.60
N GLY A 351 -5.96 -2.95 -2.32
CA GLY A 351 -5.46 -3.79 -1.24
C GLY A 351 -6.22 -5.08 -1.05
N SER A 352 -7.24 -5.36 -1.87
CA SER A 352 -8.18 -6.48 -1.67
C SER A 352 -7.61 -7.81 -2.12
N PHE A 353 -7.93 -8.87 -1.40
CA PHE A 353 -7.61 -10.28 -1.71
C PHE A 353 -8.38 -11.20 -0.77
N SER A 354 -8.42 -12.50 -1.08
CA SER A 354 -9.01 -13.52 -0.18
C SER A 354 -7.97 -14.14 0.76
N TYR A 355 -6.72 -14.24 0.32
CA TYR A 355 -5.61 -14.75 1.11
C TYR A 355 -4.35 -13.92 0.91
N ASP A 356 -3.61 -13.69 1.99
CA ASP A 356 -2.30 -13.03 1.91
C ASP A 356 -1.21 -13.96 1.35
N HIS A 357 0.00 -13.43 1.19
CA HIS A 357 1.12 -14.20 0.62
C HIS A 357 1.77 -15.19 1.61
N GLU A 358 1.10 -15.53 2.71
CA GLU A 358 1.41 -16.67 3.58
C GLU A 358 0.22 -17.64 3.73
N GLY A 359 -0.81 -17.49 2.89
CA GLY A 359 -2.04 -18.28 2.91
C GLY A 359 -3.00 -17.91 4.03
N THR A 360 -2.81 -16.77 4.70
CA THR A 360 -3.70 -16.31 5.78
C THR A 360 -4.99 -15.76 5.18
N PRO A 361 -6.18 -16.26 5.59
CA PRO A 361 -7.45 -15.72 5.13
C PRO A 361 -7.60 -14.23 5.46
N ALA A 362 -8.16 -13.49 4.52
CA ALA A 362 -8.45 -12.06 4.64
C ALA A 362 -9.43 -11.79 5.79
N ARG A 363 -9.07 -10.83 6.66
CA ARG A 363 -9.97 -10.28 7.66
C ARG A 363 -9.67 -8.82 7.90
N ARG A 364 -10.66 -8.08 8.40
CA ARG A 364 -10.44 -6.75 8.97
C ARG A 364 -9.51 -6.85 10.19
N ALA A 365 -8.45 -6.06 10.19
CA ALA A 365 -7.58 -5.82 11.33
C ALA A 365 -7.91 -4.44 11.93
N TYR A 366 -8.43 -4.42 13.16
CA TYR A 366 -8.77 -3.16 13.83
C TYR A 366 -7.54 -2.58 14.51
N ILE A 367 -6.87 -1.64 13.84
CA ILE A 367 -5.68 -0.99 14.39
C ILE A 367 -6.11 -0.10 15.57
N LEU A 368 -7.04 0.81 15.33
CA LEU A 368 -7.67 1.63 16.36
C LEU A 368 -9.17 1.29 16.42
N ARG A 369 -9.69 1.01 17.61
CA ARG A 369 -11.14 0.91 17.83
C ARG A 369 -11.55 1.85 18.94
N ASN A 370 -12.41 2.81 18.62
CA ASN A 370 -12.84 3.86 19.54
C ASN A 370 -11.65 4.52 20.27
N GLY A 371 -10.61 4.80 19.51
CA GLY A 371 -9.36 5.43 19.90
C GLY A 371 -8.39 4.58 20.73
N VAL A 372 -8.69 3.30 20.95
CA VAL A 372 -7.79 2.33 21.59
C VAL A 372 -6.99 1.56 20.55
N LEU A 373 -5.66 1.46 20.71
CA LEU A 373 -4.83 0.58 19.87
C LEU A 373 -5.13 -0.89 20.19
N GLU A 374 -5.72 -1.61 19.25
CA GLU A 374 -6.25 -2.96 19.49
C GLU A 374 -5.35 -4.06 18.93
N GLU A 375 -4.85 -3.93 17.70
CA GLU A 375 -3.88 -4.88 17.14
C GLU A 375 -2.86 -4.22 16.18
N PHE A 376 -1.72 -4.88 16.02
CA PHE A 376 -0.75 -4.58 14.96
C PHE A 376 -1.05 -5.41 13.71
N LEU A 377 -0.82 -4.86 12.53
CA LEU A 377 -0.72 -5.63 11.29
C LEU A 377 0.44 -6.60 11.41
N ASN A 378 0.22 -7.87 11.08
CA ASN A 378 1.17 -8.93 11.35
C ASN A 378 1.20 -10.00 10.24
N ASN A 379 2.22 -10.86 10.32
CA ASN A 379 2.31 -12.10 9.54
C ASN A 379 2.40 -13.30 10.49
N ARG A 380 2.41 -14.53 9.98
CA ARG A 380 2.41 -15.73 10.84
C ARG A 380 3.59 -15.77 11.79
N GLN A 381 4.77 -15.30 11.36
CA GLN A 381 5.97 -15.32 12.19
C GLN A 381 5.91 -14.30 13.34
N THR A 382 5.50 -13.06 13.05
CA THR A 382 5.43 -11.98 14.05
C THR A 382 4.22 -12.14 14.96
N ALA A 383 3.11 -12.70 14.46
CA ALA A 383 1.96 -13.11 15.25
C ALA A 383 2.38 -14.14 16.32
N ALA A 384 3.17 -15.16 15.95
CA ALA A 384 3.72 -16.13 16.90
C ALA A 384 4.66 -15.49 17.95
N ILE A 385 5.38 -14.43 17.60
CA ILE A 385 6.23 -13.69 18.55
C ILE A 385 5.37 -12.92 19.56
N MET A 386 4.28 -12.31 19.10
CA MET A 386 3.39 -11.50 19.94
C MET A 386 2.32 -12.32 20.68
N GLY A 387 2.16 -13.60 20.34
CA GLY A 387 1.05 -14.42 20.83
C GLY A 387 -0.32 -13.93 20.32
N SER A 388 -0.35 -13.38 19.11
CA SER A 388 -1.57 -12.89 18.45
C SER A 388 -1.95 -13.77 17.26
N GLU A 389 -3.16 -13.58 16.74
CA GLU A 389 -3.61 -14.24 15.51
C GLU A 389 -3.10 -13.53 14.25
N PRO A 390 -2.72 -14.29 13.19
CA PRO A 390 -2.47 -13.75 11.86
C PRO A 390 -3.64 -12.90 11.34
N ASN A 391 -3.35 -11.79 10.67
CA ASN A 391 -4.38 -10.87 10.19
C ASN A 391 -4.33 -10.51 8.70
N GLY A 392 -3.66 -11.35 7.91
CA GLY A 392 -3.66 -11.21 6.45
C GLY A 392 -2.80 -10.06 5.95
N SER A 393 -1.77 -9.63 6.68
CA SER A 393 -0.95 -8.47 6.28
C SER A 393 0.36 -8.85 5.60
N ALA A 394 0.65 -10.13 5.33
CA ALA A 394 1.89 -10.54 4.69
C ALA A 394 1.79 -10.40 3.17
N ARG A 395 2.47 -9.40 2.57
CA ARG A 395 2.39 -9.11 1.13
C ARG A 395 3.77 -8.84 0.52
N SER A 396 3.98 -9.24 -0.73
CA SER A 396 5.15 -8.91 -1.55
C SER A 396 4.75 -8.34 -2.92
N THR A 397 5.66 -7.57 -3.53
CA THR A 397 5.47 -7.02 -4.88
C THR A 397 5.49 -8.12 -5.93
N GLU A 398 6.39 -9.07 -5.74
CA GLU A 398 6.62 -10.22 -6.61
C GLU A 398 6.77 -11.48 -5.75
N ALA A 399 6.50 -12.65 -6.32
CA ALA A 399 6.61 -13.93 -5.62
C ALA A 399 8.05 -14.25 -5.21
N GLN A 400 9.05 -13.82 -5.99
CA GLN A 400 10.47 -13.99 -5.66
C GLN A 400 10.96 -13.20 -4.44
N LEU A 401 10.22 -12.17 -4.03
CA LEU A 401 10.61 -11.30 -2.91
C LEU A 401 9.96 -11.75 -1.61
N VAL A 402 10.68 -11.64 -0.49
CA VAL A 402 10.16 -12.02 0.83
C VAL A 402 8.91 -11.19 1.17
N PRO A 403 7.78 -11.82 1.57
CA PRO A 403 6.63 -11.05 2.03
C PRO A 403 6.96 -10.23 3.26
N LEU A 404 6.52 -8.98 3.26
CA LEU A 404 6.66 -8.05 4.37
C LEU A 404 5.28 -7.79 4.97
N ILE A 405 5.22 -7.24 6.19
CA ILE A 405 3.94 -6.82 6.75
C ILE A 405 3.57 -5.51 6.09
N ARG A 406 2.42 -5.48 5.43
CA ARG A 406 1.94 -4.39 4.60
C ARG A 406 0.49 -4.09 4.91
N MET A 407 0.15 -2.81 4.91
CA MET A 407 -1.24 -2.36 4.80
C MET A 407 -1.97 -3.02 3.62
N THR A 408 -3.28 -3.18 3.80
CA THR A 408 -4.27 -3.52 2.78
C THR A 408 -5.14 -2.29 2.53
N ASN A 409 -6.47 -2.37 2.51
CA ASN A 409 -7.28 -1.17 2.43
C ASN A 409 -7.38 -0.48 3.81
N THR A 410 -6.64 0.61 4.04
CA THR A 410 -6.48 1.21 5.39
C THR A 410 -7.29 2.49 5.53
N ILE A 411 -8.25 2.49 6.45
CA ILE A 411 -9.36 3.44 6.45
C ILE A 411 -9.61 3.98 7.86
N PHE A 412 -9.84 5.29 7.99
CA PHE A 412 -10.59 5.84 9.13
C PHE A 412 -12.08 5.55 8.91
N ALA A 413 -12.72 4.92 9.89
CA ALA A 413 -14.15 4.59 9.82
C ALA A 413 -15.01 5.87 9.75
N PRO A 414 -16.15 5.84 9.04
CA PRO A 414 -17.07 6.97 9.02
C PRO A 414 -17.71 7.17 10.39
N GLY A 415 -17.95 8.43 10.72
CA GLY A 415 -18.87 8.82 11.77
C GLY A 415 -20.27 9.00 11.20
N ASN A 416 -21.02 9.90 11.81
CA ASN A 416 -22.45 10.08 11.57
C ASN A 416 -22.84 11.57 11.53
N GLN A 417 -21.86 12.47 11.57
CA GLN A 417 -22.08 13.90 11.38
C GLN A 417 -22.03 14.24 9.88
N ASP A 418 -22.87 15.18 9.46
CA ASP A 418 -22.81 15.71 8.10
C ASP A 418 -21.54 16.56 7.93
N PRO A 419 -20.69 16.30 6.91
CA PRO A 419 -19.45 17.07 6.70
C PRO A 419 -19.68 18.58 6.53
N GLN A 420 -20.82 19.01 5.96
CA GLN A 420 -21.12 20.44 5.85
C GLN A 420 -21.41 21.05 7.22
N SER A 421 -22.12 20.32 8.08
CA SER A 421 -22.34 20.72 9.47
C SER A 421 -21.00 20.88 10.22
N ILE A 422 -20.06 19.94 10.07
CA ILE A 422 -18.71 20.03 10.67
C ILE A 422 -18.00 21.33 10.30
N ILE A 423 -18.05 21.73 9.01
CA ILE A 423 -17.45 22.97 8.52
C ILE A 423 -18.21 24.19 9.07
N SER A 424 -19.55 24.14 9.07
CA SER A 424 -20.41 25.26 9.50
C SER A 424 -20.26 25.63 10.98
N GLU A 425 -19.82 24.69 11.82
CA GLU A 425 -19.57 24.89 13.25
C GLU A 425 -18.25 25.63 13.54
N VAL A 426 -17.37 25.80 12.54
CA VAL A 426 -16.06 26.43 12.73
C VAL A 426 -16.15 27.95 12.59
N GLU A 427 -15.96 28.67 13.69
CA GLU A 427 -15.91 30.14 13.70
C GLU A 427 -14.66 30.68 12.99
N ASP A 428 -13.49 30.12 13.32
CA ASP A 428 -12.19 30.47 12.72
C ASP A 428 -11.32 29.21 12.62
N GLY A 429 -10.89 28.87 11.41
CA GLY A 429 -10.09 27.67 11.16
C GLY A 429 -9.71 27.52 9.70
N TYR A 430 -9.32 26.30 9.32
CA TYR A 430 -8.87 26.01 7.96
C TYR A 430 -9.39 24.66 7.47
N PHE A 431 -9.81 24.62 6.21
CA PHE A 431 -10.14 23.39 5.50
C PHE A 431 -8.93 22.95 4.68
N ILE A 432 -8.48 21.71 4.88
CA ILE A 432 -7.27 21.14 4.28
C ILE A 432 -7.70 20.04 3.32
N ALA A 433 -7.54 20.28 2.02
CA ALA A 433 -8.08 19.41 0.98
C ALA A 433 -7.00 18.84 0.06
N GLY A 434 -7.07 17.52 -0.16
CA GLY A 434 -6.15 16.77 -1.00
C GLY A 434 -4.75 16.65 -0.39
N HIS A 435 -4.18 15.46 -0.38
CA HIS A 435 -2.81 15.27 0.12
C HIS A 435 -1.76 15.54 -0.97
N ARG A 436 -0.54 15.92 -0.56
CA ARG A 436 0.64 15.96 -1.45
C ARG A 436 1.81 15.22 -0.82
N THR A 437 2.69 15.93 -0.13
CA THR A 437 3.98 15.39 0.31
C THR A 437 3.94 15.13 1.82
N PRO A 438 4.19 13.88 2.26
CA PRO A 438 4.40 13.58 3.66
C PRO A 438 5.86 13.82 4.08
N SER A 439 6.05 14.22 5.33
CA SER A 439 7.32 14.23 6.04
C SER A 439 7.07 13.75 7.47
N ILE A 440 7.63 12.59 7.80
CA ILE A 440 7.24 11.82 8.98
C ILE A 440 8.48 11.56 9.84
N ALA A 441 8.36 11.73 11.16
CA ALA A 441 9.44 11.44 12.09
C ALA A 441 9.84 9.95 12.05
N GLU A 442 11.08 9.65 12.45
CA GLU A 442 11.62 8.29 12.40
C GLU A 442 10.73 7.28 13.13
N SER A 443 10.22 7.65 14.31
CA SER A 443 9.33 6.83 15.12
C SER A 443 7.84 7.16 14.91
N ARG A 444 7.50 8.00 13.92
CA ARG A 444 6.12 8.42 13.57
C ARG A 444 5.35 9.14 14.67
N GLU A 445 6.06 9.70 15.64
CA GLU A 445 5.50 10.50 16.73
C GLU A 445 5.04 11.88 16.24
N ASN A 446 5.62 12.39 15.16
CA ASN A 446 5.26 13.66 14.54
C ASN A 446 5.07 13.48 13.03
N PHE A 447 4.17 14.25 12.45
CA PHE A 447 3.95 14.30 11.01
C PHE A 447 3.87 15.75 10.51
N ARG A 448 4.20 15.92 9.24
CA ARG A 448 3.87 17.08 8.42
C ARG A 448 3.39 16.58 7.06
N ILE A 449 2.20 16.99 6.65
CA ILE A 449 1.64 16.63 5.34
C ILE A 449 1.21 17.93 4.66
N THR A 450 1.72 18.15 3.43
CA THR A 450 1.27 19.25 2.59
C THR A 450 -0.03 18.91 1.87
N ALA A 451 -0.81 19.94 1.57
CA ALA A 451 -2.11 19.79 0.92
C ALA A 451 -2.10 20.34 -0.50
N VAL A 452 -3.09 19.92 -1.30
CA VAL A 452 -3.37 20.52 -2.61
C VAL A 452 -3.98 21.91 -2.41
N LYS A 453 -5.09 21.98 -1.66
CA LYS A 453 -5.82 23.22 -1.38
C LYS A 453 -5.90 23.46 0.13
N VAL A 454 -5.75 24.72 0.53
CA VAL A 454 -6.08 25.16 1.90
C VAL A 454 -7.04 26.32 1.82
N TYR A 455 -8.22 26.20 2.42
CA TYR A 455 -9.19 27.29 2.53
C TYR A 455 -9.22 27.82 3.96
N GLU A 456 -9.26 29.13 4.11
CA GLU A 456 -9.66 29.73 5.40
C GLU A 456 -11.15 29.43 5.66
N ILE A 457 -11.51 29.12 6.89
CA ILE A 457 -12.89 29.02 7.35
C ILE A 457 -13.18 30.21 8.24
N LYS A 458 -14.22 30.99 7.90
CA LYS A 458 -14.75 32.08 8.75
C LYS A 458 -16.25 31.95 8.89
N ASN A 459 -16.73 31.95 10.13
CA ASN A 459 -18.16 31.86 10.46
C ASN A 459 -18.85 30.70 9.71
N GLY A 460 -18.21 29.55 9.67
CA GLY A 460 -18.74 28.34 9.05
C GLY A 460 -18.68 28.31 7.51
N GLN A 461 -17.97 29.24 6.86
CA GLN A 461 -17.91 29.33 5.41
C GLN A 461 -16.46 29.24 4.90
N LEU A 462 -16.27 28.49 3.80
CA LEU A 462 -15.01 28.47 3.07
C LEU A 462 -14.77 29.83 2.42
N GLY A 463 -13.64 30.43 2.76
CA GLY A 463 -13.20 31.73 2.27
C GLY A 463 -12.04 31.59 1.30
N ARG A 464 -10.94 32.29 1.58
CA ARG A 464 -9.81 32.42 0.68
C ARG A 464 -9.07 31.08 0.50
N LEU A 465 -8.80 30.73 -0.75
CA LEU A 465 -7.91 29.62 -1.14
C LEU A 465 -6.44 30.04 -1.04
N TYR A 466 -5.61 29.11 -0.57
CA TYR A 466 -4.16 29.21 -0.50
C TYR A 466 -3.49 27.96 -1.10
N ARG A 467 -2.31 28.19 -1.69
CA ARG A 467 -1.37 27.15 -2.13
C ARG A 467 -0.24 26.93 -1.11
N ASP A 468 0.55 25.87 -1.33
CA ASP A 468 1.77 25.55 -0.57
C ASP A 468 1.55 25.45 0.95
N GLY A 469 0.31 25.12 1.34
CA GLY A 469 -0.11 24.91 2.72
C GLY A 469 -0.08 23.44 3.14
N GLY A 470 -0.32 23.19 4.41
CA GLY A 470 -0.44 21.85 4.99
C GLY A 470 -0.58 21.91 6.49
N MET A 471 -0.49 20.78 7.17
CA MET A 471 -0.52 20.72 8.63
C MET A 471 0.59 19.86 9.21
N THR A 472 0.95 20.14 10.46
CA THR A 472 1.91 19.39 11.26
C THR A 472 1.44 19.29 12.70
N SER A 473 1.72 18.16 13.34
CA SER A 473 1.37 17.91 14.74
C SER A 473 2.16 16.74 15.31
N ASP A 474 2.15 16.61 16.64
CA ASP A 474 2.33 15.32 17.30
C ASP A 474 1.13 14.43 16.94
N SER A 475 1.43 13.19 16.57
CA SER A 475 0.44 12.22 16.08
C SER A 475 -0.61 11.90 17.13
N ARG A 476 -0.20 11.73 18.39
CA ARG A 476 -1.12 11.43 19.49
C ARG A 476 -1.97 12.65 19.81
N ASP A 477 -1.36 13.83 19.91
CA ASP A 477 -2.08 15.06 20.26
C ASP A 477 -3.14 15.40 19.20
N TYR A 478 -2.78 15.29 17.91
CA TYR A 478 -3.75 15.43 16.83
C TYR A 478 -4.90 14.44 16.97
N PHE A 479 -4.60 13.15 17.17
CA PHE A 479 -5.65 12.14 17.26
C PHE A 479 -6.54 12.29 18.51
N MET A 480 -5.98 12.74 19.63
CA MET A 480 -6.73 13.06 20.84
C MET A 480 -7.59 14.31 20.70
N SER A 481 -7.18 15.25 19.84
CA SER A 481 -7.93 16.48 19.57
C SER A 481 -9.17 16.29 18.69
N ILE A 482 -9.31 15.14 18.02
CA ILE A 482 -10.42 14.91 17.08
C ILE A 482 -11.76 14.92 17.82
N ASP A 483 -12.63 15.84 17.42
CA ASP A 483 -13.93 16.08 18.07
C ASP A 483 -15.13 15.95 17.11
N ALA A 484 -14.88 15.81 15.81
CA ALA A 484 -15.91 15.49 14.81
C ALA A 484 -15.39 14.58 13.70
N VAL A 485 -16.26 13.66 13.26
CA VAL A 485 -16.00 12.68 12.18
C VAL A 485 -17.24 12.59 11.30
N GLY A 486 -17.06 12.84 10.01
CA GLY A 486 -18.11 12.92 9.00
C GLY A 486 -18.63 11.55 8.57
N SER A 487 -19.79 11.54 7.92
CA SER A 487 -20.40 10.34 7.31
C SER A 487 -19.93 10.06 5.87
N ASP A 488 -19.08 10.92 5.31
CA ASP A 488 -18.68 11.00 3.90
C ASP A 488 -17.40 10.22 3.59
N LEU A 489 -17.33 8.95 4.02
CA LEU A 489 -16.17 8.11 3.74
C LEU A 489 -15.86 8.05 2.23
N ARG A 490 -14.63 8.43 1.86
CA ARG A 490 -14.04 8.11 0.55
C ARG A 490 -12.81 7.24 0.70
N VAL A 491 -12.62 6.34 -0.26
CA VAL A 491 -11.47 5.44 -0.37
C VAL A 491 -10.80 5.65 -1.72
N ASN A 492 -9.54 6.04 -1.68
CA ASN A 492 -8.74 6.42 -2.84
C ASN A 492 -7.61 5.41 -3.11
N PRO A 493 -7.22 5.22 -4.38
CA PRO A 493 -6.10 4.36 -4.73
C PRO A 493 -4.77 4.98 -4.27
N ILE A 494 -3.91 4.18 -3.63
CA ILE A 494 -2.50 4.49 -3.41
C ILE A 494 -1.66 3.52 -4.27
N PRO A 495 -1.09 3.99 -5.39
CA PRO A 495 -0.47 3.14 -6.41
C PRO A 495 0.89 2.59 -5.98
N ASN A 496 1.53 3.25 -5.02
CA ASN A 496 2.83 2.84 -4.52
C ASN A 496 2.95 3.13 -3.02
N CYS A 497 3.67 2.23 -2.36
CA CYS A 497 4.17 2.39 -1.00
C CYS A 497 5.42 1.51 -0.93
N GLY A 498 6.56 2.12 -0.65
CA GLY A 498 7.87 1.45 -0.68
C GLY A 498 8.27 0.89 0.67
N LYS A 499 8.76 -0.36 0.71
CA LYS A 499 9.33 -0.98 1.92
C LYS A 499 10.29 -2.11 1.56
N GLY A 500 11.23 -2.45 2.43
CA GLY A 500 12.11 -3.60 2.27
C GLY A 500 13.44 -3.31 1.60
N GLN A 501 14.39 -4.23 1.78
CA GLN A 501 15.70 -4.21 1.14
C GLN A 501 15.98 -5.61 0.54
N PRO A 502 15.87 -5.81 -0.79
CA PRO A 502 15.58 -4.81 -1.83
C PRO A 502 14.17 -4.20 -1.74
N MET A 503 14.00 -3.02 -2.35
CA MET A 503 12.76 -2.25 -2.31
C MET A 503 11.58 -3.00 -2.94
N GLN A 504 10.44 -2.98 -2.25
CA GLN A 504 9.15 -3.51 -2.70
C GLN A 504 8.10 -2.41 -2.69
N ALA A 505 7.48 -2.17 -3.85
CA ALA A 505 6.32 -1.30 -3.99
C ALA A 505 5.01 -2.11 -4.01
N LYS A 506 4.04 -1.77 -3.14
CA LYS A 506 2.69 -2.35 -3.22
C LYS A 506 1.67 -1.29 -3.57
N ARG A 507 0.56 -1.77 -4.13
CA ARG A 507 -0.71 -1.08 -4.31
C ARG A 507 -1.65 -1.39 -3.14
N MET A 508 -2.37 -0.37 -2.69
CA MET A 508 -3.38 -0.44 -1.64
C MET A 508 -4.35 0.73 -1.77
N SER A 509 -5.50 0.69 -1.11
CA SER A 509 -6.42 1.82 -1.08
C SER A 509 -6.51 2.36 0.34
N ASN A 510 -6.50 3.67 0.52
CA ASN A 510 -6.66 4.24 1.86
C ASN A 510 -7.75 5.29 1.84
N GLY A 511 -8.19 5.75 3.00
CA GLY A 511 -9.25 6.74 3.03
C GLY A 511 -9.73 7.11 4.42
N GLY A 512 -10.72 7.96 4.42
CA GLY A 512 -11.39 8.43 5.63
C GLY A 512 -12.55 9.35 5.30
N PRO A 513 -13.37 9.69 6.28
CA PRO A 513 -14.38 10.74 6.14
C PRO A 513 -13.75 12.13 6.32
N THR A 514 -14.54 13.18 6.24
CA THR A 514 -14.18 14.50 6.78
C THR A 514 -13.90 14.40 8.28
N MET A 515 -12.86 15.07 8.79
CA MET A 515 -12.50 15.03 10.22
C MET A 515 -12.13 16.43 10.73
N ARG A 516 -12.46 16.75 11.98
CA ARG A 516 -12.08 18.00 12.65
C ARG A 516 -11.18 17.72 13.85
N GLY A 517 -10.14 18.53 13.99
CA GLY A 517 -9.23 18.52 15.14
C GLY A 517 -8.40 19.80 15.21
N THR A 518 -7.30 19.74 15.94
CA THR A 518 -6.38 20.87 16.16
C THR A 518 -5.00 20.53 15.62
N ALA A 519 -4.41 21.43 14.83
CA ALA A 519 -3.05 21.28 14.31
C ALA A 519 -2.38 22.63 14.06
N ARG A 520 -1.07 22.62 13.79
CA ARG A 520 -0.34 23.78 13.27
C ARG A 520 -0.35 23.74 11.75
N LEU A 521 -0.57 24.89 11.11
CA LEU A 521 -0.40 24.99 9.67
C LEU A 521 1.07 25.14 9.27
N THR A 522 1.39 24.73 8.05
CA THR A 522 2.70 24.94 7.45
C THR A 522 2.55 25.72 6.15
N GLY A 523 3.59 26.47 5.77
CA GLY A 523 3.65 27.26 4.53
C GLY A 523 5.07 27.28 3.94
N PRO A 524 5.28 27.92 2.77
CA PRO A 524 6.60 28.02 2.17
C PRO A 524 7.56 28.81 3.08
N GLY A 525 8.76 28.28 3.26
CA GLY A 525 9.79 28.91 4.10
C GLY A 525 9.67 28.68 5.61
N SER A 526 8.75 27.81 6.08
CA SER A 526 8.65 27.45 7.51
C SER A 526 9.82 26.59 8.05
N LEU A 527 10.95 26.56 7.34
CA LEU A 527 12.21 25.91 7.70
C LEU A 527 13.28 26.97 7.99
N SER A 528 13.10 27.79 9.02
CA SER A 528 14.18 28.65 9.52
C SER A 528 13.98 29.05 10.99
N GLY A 529 13.61 28.10 11.84
CA GLY A 529 13.55 28.31 13.28
C GLY A 529 14.14 27.12 14.00
N ASN A 530 15.36 27.26 14.49
CA ASN A 530 15.90 26.44 15.57
C ASN A 530 14.92 26.46 16.75
N GLN A 531 13.97 25.53 16.81
CA GLN A 531 13.39 25.10 18.07
C GLN A 531 14.01 23.75 18.38
N ARG A 532 15.01 23.80 19.26
CA ARG A 532 15.49 22.62 19.98
C ARG A 532 14.28 22.00 20.66
N ILE A 533 13.97 20.77 20.31
CA ILE A 533 13.23 19.84 21.18
C ILE A 533 14.23 19.29 22.19
#